data_AF-A0A519H7Q2-F1
#
_entry.id   AF-A0A519H7Q2-F1
#
_cell.length_a   1.000
_cell.length_b   1.000
_cell.length_c   1.000
_cell.angle_alpha   90.00
_cell.angle_beta   90.00
_cell.angle_gamma   90.00
#
_symmetry.space_group_name_H-M   'P 1'
#
loop_
_entity.id
_entity.type
_entity.pdbx_description
1 polymer ?
#
loop_
_entity_poly.entity_id
_entity_poly.type
_entity_poly.pdbx_seq_one_letter_code
_entity_poly.pdbx_strand_id
1 'polypeptide(L)'
;MNARATFTRMDASSREDWGVIVPEAMKMARTLPDRVLDHLRLLDGDFGGFPVDRLTHCLQTATLAHRDGRDEEYVCCALLHDIGDTLGSFNHPDIAAAILKPFVTEENLWMVQQHGIFQGHNFFHHIGLDRDMREQFRGHAHFERTAEFVERY
;
A
#
# COMPACT_ATOMS: atom_id res chain seq x y z
N MET A 1 -30.62 -5.44 -19.44
CA MET A 1 -29.20 -5.69 -19.80
C MET A 1 -28.48 -4.36 -19.76
N ASN A 2 -27.32 -4.26 -19.09
CA ASN A 2 -26.52 -3.04 -19.13
C ASN A 2 -25.99 -2.84 -20.55
N ALA A 3 -26.02 -1.61 -21.05
CA ALA A 3 -25.37 -1.26 -22.30
C ALA A 3 -23.88 -1.61 -22.20
N ARG A 4 -23.29 -2.09 -23.29
CA ARG A 4 -21.87 -2.43 -23.40
C ARG A 4 -21.29 -1.79 -24.65
N ALA A 5 -20.01 -1.44 -24.59
CA ALA A 5 -19.26 -1.10 -25.79
C ALA A 5 -19.26 -2.26 -26.79
N THR A 6 -19.23 -1.92 -28.07
CA THR A 6 -19.41 -2.87 -29.18
C THR A 6 -18.13 -3.13 -29.96
N PHE A 7 -17.08 -2.32 -29.77
CA PHE A 7 -15.80 -2.52 -30.43
C PHE A 7 -15.13 -3.83 -30.01
N THR A 8 -14.37 -4.43 -30.93
CA THR A 8 -13.52 -5.61 -30.65
C THR A 8 -12.04 -5.25 -30.53
N ARG A 9 -11.65 -4.04 -30.94
CA ARG A 9 -10.32 -3.45 -30.78
C ARG A 9 -10.43 -2.03 -30.24
N MET A 10 -9.54 -1.63 -29.34
CA MET A 10 -9.59 -0.31 -28.67
C MET A 10 -9.50 0.86 -29.67
N ASP A 11 -8.70 0.71 -30.73
CA ASP A 11 -8.52 1.71 -31.79
C ASP A 11 -9.75 1.89 -32.69
N ALA A 12 -10.73 0.98 -32.60
CA ALA A 12 -12.00 1.04 -33.30
C ALA A 12 -13.16 1.50 -32.40
N SER A 13 -12.88 1.99 -31.18
CA SER A 13 -13.91 2.49 -30.26
C SER A 13 -14.56 3.78 -30.78
N SER A 14 -15.87 3.91 -30.54
CA SER A 14 -16.67 5.08 -30.93
C SER A 14 -16.98 5.99 -29.74
N ARG A 15 -17.43 7.23 -30.01
CA ARG A 15 -17.88 8.16 -28.97
C ARG A 15 -19.03 7.56 -28.16
N GLU A 16 -19.92 6.84 -28.83
CA GLU A 16 -21.07 6.15 -28.25
C GLU A 16 -20.61 5.05 -27.27
N ASP A 17 -19.59 4.26 -27.64
CA ASP A 17 -18.98 3.26 -26.74
C ASP A 17 -18.41 3.91 -25.48
N TRP A 18 -17.69 5.03 -25.63
CA TRP A 18 -17.14 5.78 -24.51
C TRP A 18 -18.21 6.45 -23.64
N GLY A 19 -19.36 6.79 -24.22
CA GLY A 19 -20.56 7.22 -23.50
C GLY A 19 -21.09 6.16 -22.52
N VAL A 20 -20.80 4.88 -22.77
CA VAL A 20 -21.11 3.76 -21.86
C VAL A 20 -19.96 3.46 -20.90
N ILE A 21 -18.71 3.48 -21.36
CA ILE A 21 -17.53 3.11 -20.56
C ILE A 21 -17.24 4.11 -19.44
N VAL A 22 -17.27 5.42 -19.72
CA VAL A 22 -16.86 6.43 -18.75
C VAL A 22 -17.75 6.42 -17.50
N PRO A 23 -19.10 6.36 -17.59
CA PRO A 23 -19.95 6.24 -16.41
C PRO A 23 -19.66 5.01 -15.55
N GLU A 24 -19.43 3.85 -16.16
CA GLU A 24 -19.07 2.62 -15.43
C GLU A 24 -17.68 2.72 -14.80
N ALA A 25 -16.71 3.33 -15.48
CA ALA A 25 -15.38 3.60 -14.91
C ALA A 25 -15.46 4.54 -13.70
N MET A 26 -16.29 5.58 -13.75
CA MET A 26 -16.52 6.48 -12.62
C MET A 26 -17.22 5.79 -11.45
N LYS A 27 -18.17 4.89 -11.74
CA LYS A 27 -18.82 4.05 -10.71
C LYS A 27 -17.81 3.11 -10.05
N MET A 28 -16.93 2.50 -10.84
CA MET A 28 -15.85 1.67 -10.32
C MET A 28 -14.88 2.50 -9.47
N ALA A 29 -14.47 3.68 -9.91
CA ALA A 29 -13.57 4.56 -9.16
C ALA A 29 -14.16 4.96 -7.79
N ARG A 30 -15.45 5.31 -7.73
CA ARG A 30 -16.14 5.69 -6.47
C ARG A 30 -16.22 4.56 -5.44
N THR A 31 -16.17 3.31 -5.89
CA THR A 31 -16.25 2.11 -5.04
C THR A 31 -14.87 1.53 -4.71
N LEU A 32 -13.79 2.28 -4.99
CA LEU A 32 -12.42 1.86 -4.68
C LEU A 32 -12.20 1.53 -3.19
N PRO A 33 -12.68 2.34 -2.21
CA PRO A 33 -12.41 2.06 -0.80
C PRO A 33 -12.88 0.67 -0.36
N ASP A 34 -14.07 0.24 -0.78
CA ASP A 34 -14.60 -1.08 -0.44
C ASP A 34 -13.70 -2.20 -0.97
N ARG A 35 -13.24 -2.08 -2.22
CA ARG A 35 -12.32 -3.08 -2.81
C ARG A 35 -10.96 -3.08 -2.12
N VAL A 36 -10.43 -1.92 -1.74
CA VAL A 36 -9.17 -1.85 -0.98
C VAL A 36 -9.33 -2.58 0.36
N LEU A 37 -10.45 -2.38 1.06
CA LEU A 37 -10.73 -3.11 2.31
C LEU A 37 -10.92 -4.61 2.09
N ASP A 38 -11.57 -5.03 1.00
CA ASP A 38 -11.69 -6.44 0.65
C ASP A 38 -10.33 -7.08 0.36
N HIS A 39 -9.43 -6.38 -0.31
CA HIS A 39 -8.06 -6.83 -0.53
C HIS A 39 -7.25 -6.87 0.77
N LEU A 40 -7.40 -5.89 1.65
CA LEU A 40 -6.75 -5.89 2.95
C LEU A 40 -7.19 -7.10 3.80
N ARG A 41 -8.47 -7.48 3.73
CA ARG A 41 -9.00 -8.68 4.42
C ARG A 41 -8.41 -9.99 3.91
N LEU A 42 -7.80 -10.03 2.73
CA LEU A 42 -7.10 -11.24 2.25
C LEU A 42 -5.85 -11.57 3.09
N LEU A 43 -5.36 -10.62 3.88
CA LEU A 43 -4.25 -10.83 4.81
C LEU A 43 -4.69 -11.59 6.08
N ASP A 44 -6.00 -11.74 6.32
CA ASP A 44 -6.53 -12.45 7.48
C ASP A 44 -6.13 -13.92 7.48
N GLY A 45 -5.52 -14.36 8.59
CA GLY A 45 -5.06 -15.73 8.77
C GLY A 45 -3.77 -16.10 8.02
N ASP A 46 -3.14 -15.19 7.26
CA ASP A 46 -1.78 -15.40 6.75
C ASP A 46 -0.75 -14.97 7.80
N PHE A 47 -0.13 -15.95 8.45
CA PHE A 47 0.88 -15.71 9.48
C PHE A 47 2.28 -15.53 8.91
N GLY A 48 2.62 -16.09 7.75
CA GLY A 48 4.00 -16.06 7.23
C GLY A 48 5.10 -16.56 8.19
N GLY A 49 4.74 -17.28 9.27
CA GLY A 49 5.66 -17.68 10.34
C GLY A 49 5.78 -16.70 11.52
N PHE A 50 5.09 -15.56 11.49
CA PHE A 50 5.01 -14.57 12.58
C PHE A 50 3.98 -14.98 13.66
N PRO A 51 4.03 -14.39 14.86
CA PRO A 51 3.09 -14.70 15.94
C PRO A 51 1.67 -14.14 15.73
N VAL A 52 1.49 -13.21 14.79
CA VAL A 52 0.19 -12.65 14.39
C VAL A 52 0.08 -12.70 12.87
N ASP A 53 -1.16 -12.75 12.36
CA ASP A 53 -1.39 -12.65 10.92
C ASP A 53 -1.13 -11.23 10.41
N ARG A 54 -0.94 -11.11 9.09
CA ARG A 54 -0.62 -9.85 8.42
C ARG A 54 -1.72 -8.80 8.55
N LEU A 55 -3.00 -9.20 8.62
CA LEU A 55 -4.09 -8.25 8.84
C LEU A 55 -4.02 -7.68 10.26
N THR A 56 -3.80 -8.52 11.26
CA THR A 56 -3.62 -8.14 12.65
C THR A 56 -2.42 -7.20 12.80
N HIS A 57 -1.31 -7.48 12.13
CA HIS A 57 -0.14 -6.58 12.07
C HIS A 57 -0.53 -5.20 11.52
N CYS A 58 -1.16 -5.12 10.35
CA CYS A 58 -1.63 -3.86 9.75
C CYS A 58 -2.56 -3.07 10.69
N LEU A 59 -3.51 -3.75 11.33
CA LEU A 59 -4.44 -3.15 12.28
C LEU A 59 -3.74 -2.64 13.54
N GLN A 60 -2.74 -3.36 14.04
CA GLN A 60 -1.95 -2.96 15.20
C GLN A 60 -1.13 -1.70 14.89
N THR A 61 -0.38 -1.67 13.79
CA THR A 61 0.40 -0.50 13.35
C THR A 61 -0.51 0.73 13.19
N ALA A 62 -1.65 0.60 12.52
CA ALA A 62 -2.63 1.69 12.37
C ALA A 62 -3.22 2.14 13.71
N THR A 63 -3.54 1.20 14.61
CA THR A 63 -4.09 1.51 15.94
C THR A 63 -3.08 2.25 16.80
N LEU A 64 -1.80 1.86 16.75
CA LEU A 64 -0.72 2.54 17.47
C LEU A 64 -0.52 3.96 16.94
N ALA A 65 -0.47 4.13 15.61
CA ALA A 65 -0.38 5.46 14.99
C ALA A 65 -1.58 6.36 15.36
N HIS A 66 -2.80 5.81 15.34
CA HIS A 66 -4.00 6.55 15.73
C HIS A 66 -3.97 6.99 17.20
N ARG A 67 -3.56 6.10 18.11
CA ARG A 67 -3.43 6.40 19.55
C ARG A 67 -2.31 7.41 19.84
N ASP A 68 -1.31 7.47 18.98
CA ASP A 68 -0.25 8.48 19.02
C ASP A 68 -0.68 9.85 18.49
N GLY A 69 -1.93 10.00 18.04
CA GLY A 69 -2.47 11.28 17.56
C GLY A 69 -2.00 11.66 16.16
N ARG A 70 -1.56 10.68 15.34
CA ARG A 70 -1.26 10.89 13.92
C ARG A 70 -2.53 11.27 13.15
N ASP A 71 -2.35 11.99 12.05
CA ASP A 71 -3.45 12.37 11.17
C ASP A 71 -4.02 11.16 10.40
N GLU A 72 -5.20 11.37 9.80
CA GLU A 72 -5.91 10.31 9.08
C GLU A 72 -5.10 9.74 7.92
N GLU A 73 -4.34 10.58 7.21
CA GLU A 73 -3.50 10.14 6.09
C GLU A 73 -2.42 9.16 6.56
N TYR A 74 -1.71 9.50 7.64
CA TYR A 74 -0.67 8.65 8.21
C TYR A 74 -1.26 7.34 8.75
N VAL A 75 -2.42 7.39 9.42
CA VAL A 75 -3.11 6.19 9.91
C VAL A 75 -3.53 5.29 8.75
N CYS A 76 -4.02 5.85 7.65
CA CYS A 76 -4.33 5.08 6.44
C CYS A 76 -3.07 4.47 5.79
N CYS A 77 -1.95 5.20 5.74
CA CYS A 77 -0.67 4.66 5.28
C CYS A 77 -0.19 3.51 6.17
N ALA A 78 -0.27 3.66 7.50
CA ALA A 78 0.06 2.62 8.45
C ALA A 78 -0.84 1.37 8.28
N LEU A 79 -2.15 1.56 8.03
CA LEU A 79 -3.07 0.45 7.80
C LEU A 79 -2.78 -0.31 6.49
N LEU A 80 -2.30 0.39 5.47
CA LEU A 80 -2.19 -0.14 4.11
C LEU A 80 -0.74 -0.44 3.70
N HIS A 81 0.26 -0.24 4.57
CA HIS A 81 1.67 -0.36 4.19
C HIS A 81 2.04 -1.74 3.63
N ASP A 82 1.40 -2.80 4.14
CA ASP A 82 1.64 -4.20 3.77
C ASP A 82 0.55 -4.82 2.88
N ILE A 83 -0.44 -4.04 2.40
CA ILE A 83 -1.53 -4.56 1.55
C ILE A 83 -1.01 -5.27 0.27
N GLY A 84 0.21 -4.93 -0.16
CA GLY A 84 0.87 -5.53 -1.31
C GLY A 84 1.33 -6.98 -1.12
N ASP A 85 1.36 -7.52 0.10
CA ASP A 85 1.96 -8.83 0.40
C ASP A 85 1.34 -9.98 -0.40
N THR A 86 0.05 -9.88 -0.74
CA THR A 86 -0.66 -10.92 -1.50
C THR A 86 -0.30 -10.97 -2.98
N LEU A 87 0.37 -9.93 -3.50
CA LEU A 87 0.66 -9.77 -4.93
C LEU A 87 2.15 -9.57 -5.21
N GLY A 88 2.88 -8.94 -4.30
CA GLY A 88 4.28 -8.54 -4.49
C GLY A 88 5.23 -9.47 -3.76
N SER A 89 5.79 -10.46 -4.47
CA SER A 89 6.69 -11.45 -3.85
C SER A 89 7.98 -10.87 -3.27
N PHE A 90 8.47 -9.76 -3.83
CA PHE A 90 9.75 -9.15 -3.43
C PHE A 90 9.67 -7.62 -3.27
N ASN A 91 8.50 -7.05 -3.54
CA ASN A 91 8.33 -5.60 -3.69
C ASN A 91 6.92 -5.16 -3.27
N HIS A 92 6.35 -5.82 -2.26
CA HIS A 92 5.06 -5.44 -1.69
C HIS A 92 4.93 -3.94 -1.35
N PRO A 93 5.98 -3.20 -0.92
CA PRO A 93 5.84 -1.77 -0.62
C PRO A 93 5.56 -0.94 -1.87
N ASP A 94 6.06 -1.36 -3.04
CA ASP A 94 5.78 -0.66 -4.31
C ASP A 94 4.31 -0.80 -4.72
N ILE A 95 3.68 -1.93 -4.40
CA ILE A 95 2.24 -2.14 -4.67
C ILE A 95 1.40 -1.24 -3.75
N ALA A 96 1.73 -1.21 -2.45
CA ALA A 96 1.07 -0.31 -1.50
C ALA A 96 1.23 1.16 -1.92
N ALA A 97 2.46 1.57 -2.31
CA ALA A 97 2.73 2.91 -2.81
C ALA A 97 1.92 3.24 -4.07
N ALA A 98 1.78 2.31 -5.03
CA ALA A 98 1.00 2.53 -6.23
C ALA A 98 -0.50 2.78 -5.94
N ILE A 99 -1.06 2.11 -4.92
CA ILE A 99 -2.44 2.31 -4.47
C ILE A 99 -2.61 3.70 -3.81
N LEU A 100 -1.66 4.09 -2.96
CA LEU A 100 -1.75 5.30 -2.15
C LEU A 100 -1.36 6.59 -2.88
N LYS A 101 -0.48 6.51 -3.88
CA LYS A 101 0.10 7.65 -4.62
C LYS A 101 -0.88 8.75 -5.05
N PRO A 102 -2.13 8.45 -5.49
CA PRO A 102 -3.07 9.51 -5.87
C PRO A 102 -3.68 10.29 -4.70
N PHE A 103 -3.51 9.83 -3.46
CA PHE A 103 -4.31 10.27 -2.30
C PHE A 103 -3.47 10.84 -1.15
N VAL A 104 -2.17 10.55 -1.10
CA VAL A 104 -1.31 10.87 0.04
C VAL A 104 -0.17 11.81 -0.35
N THR A 105 0.38 12.50 0.63
CA THR A 105 1.58 13.34 0.48
C THR A 105 2.79 12.53 0.01
N GLU A 106 3.72 13.20 -0.68
CA GLU A 106 5.00 12.60 -1.12
C GLU A 106 5.76 11.96 0.06
N GLU A 107 5.68 12.60 1.21
CA GLU A 107 6.34 12.18 2.43
C GLU A 107 5.83 10.84 2.97
N ASN A 108 4.50 10.69 3.08
CA ASN A 108 3.88 9.43 3.51
C ASN A 108 4.01 8.35 2.42
N LEU A 109 3.98 8.74 1.15
CA LEU A 109 4.23 7.82 0.04
C LEU A 109 5.65 7.24 0.10
N TRP A 110 6.65 8.09 0.35
CA TRP A 110 8.04 7.65 0.48
C TRP A 110 8.25 6.75 1.69
N MET A 111 7.61 7.07 2.81
CA MET A 111 7.58 6.22 4.00
C MET A 111 7.06 4.82 3.68
N VAL A 112 5.87 4.73 3.07
CA VAL A 112 5.31 3.43 2.67
C VAL A 112 6.20 2.72 1.66
N GLN A 113 6.75 3.41 0.67
CA GLN A 113 7.56 2.75 -0.36
C GLN A 113 8.89 2.19 0.20
N GLN A 114 9.51 2.88 1.16
CA GLN A 114 10.82 2.50 1.67
C GLN A 114 10.78 1.69 2.96
N HIS A 115 9.61 1.53 3.61
CA HIS A 115 9.50 0.88 4.92
C HIS A 115 10.13 -0.53 4.91
N GLY A 116 10.01 -1.28 3.81
CA GLY A 116 10.59 -2.62 3.63
C GLY A 116 12.11 -2.67 3.84
N ILE A 117 12.84 -1.69 3.29
CA ILE A 117 14.29 -1.59 3.47
C ILE A 117 14.64 -1.14 4.89
N PHE A 118 13.85 -0.22 5.45
CA PHE A 118 14.08 0.31 6.80
C PHE A 118 13.84 -0.73 7.89
N GLN A 119 12.76 -1.54 7.80
CA GLN A 119 12.50 -2.65 8.72
C GLN A 119 13.58 -3.74 8.64
N GLY A 120 14.26 -3.85 7.51
CA GLY A 120 15.42 -4.72 7.33
C GLY A 120 16.51 -4.50 8.38
N HIS A 121 16.63 -3.30 8.96
CA HIS A 121 17.56 -3.04 10.05
C HIS A 121 17.39 -4.00 11.25
N ASN A 122 16.15 -4.45 11.48
CA ASN A 122 15.81 -5.34 12.59
C ASN A 122 16.16 -6.81 12.31
N PHE A 123 16.22 -7.26 11.05
CA PHE A 123 16.34 -8.71 10.76
C PHE A 123 17.22 -9.12 9.57
N PHE A 124 17.64 -8.21 8.69
CA PHE A 124 18.44 -8.57 7.50
C PHE A 124 19.73 -9.32 7.86
N HIS A 125 20.39 -8.94 8.96
CA HIS A 125 21.59 -9.64 9.46
C HIS A 125 21.32 -11.09 9.92
N HIS A 126 20.08 -11.46 10.24
CA HIS A 126 19.70 -12.85 10.55
C HIS A 126 19.51 -13.71 9.30
N ILE A 127 19.33 -13.10 8.13
CA ILE A 127 19.10 -13.78 6.84
C ILE A 127 20.25 -13.55 5.83
N GLY A 128 21.39 -13.05 6.31
CA GLY A 128 22.59 -12.84 5.49
C GLY A 128 22.55 -11.59 4.60
N LEU A 129 21.64 -10.66 4.86
CA LEU A 129 21.54 -9.36 4.20
C LEU A 129 22.15 -8.25 5.07
N ASP A 130 22.41 -7.10 4.47
CA ASP A 130 22.98 -5.94 5.15
C ASP A 130 21.94 -5.19 5.99
N ARG A 131 22.10 -5.20 7.32
CA ARG A 131 21.22 -4.46 8.25
C ARG A 131 21.25 -2.94 8.04
N ASP A 132 22.32 -2.41 7.47
CA ASP A 132 22.50 -0.98 7.25
C ASP A 132 22.14 -0.60 5.81
N MET A 133 21.43 -1.47 5.09
CA MET A 133 20.94 -1.18 3.73
C MET A 133 20.09 0.10 3.65
N ARG A 134 19.43 0.51 4.73
CA ARG A 134 18.71 1.79 4.80
C ARG A 134 19.65 3.00 4.62
N GLU A 135 20.92 2.89 4.99
CA GLU A 135 21.91 3.98 4.95
C GLU A 135 22.17 4.49 3.53
N GLN A 136 21.82 3.73 2.49
CA GLN A 136 21.84 4.22 1.11
C GLN A 136 20.95 5.47 0.90
N PHE A 137 19.95 5.68 1.79
CA PHE A 137 19.05 6.83 1.76
C PHE A 137 19.46 7.94 2.72
N ARG A 138 20.61 7.83 3.39
CA ARG A 138 21.08 8.82 4.39
C ARG A 138 21.11 10.22 3.76
N GLY A 139 20.47 11.18 4.42
CA GLY A 139 20.34 12.56 3.93
C GLY A 139 19.08 12.85 3.10
N HIS A 140 18.26 11.83 2.80
CA HIS A 140 16.94 12.06 2.20
C HIS A 140 15.99 12.74 3.20
N ALA A 141 15.14 13.66 2.74
CA ALA A 141 14.26 14.47 3.58
C ALA A 141 13.32 13.64 4.48
N HIS A 142 12.92 12.47 4.00
CA HIS A 142 11.99 11.58 4.70
C HIS A 142 12.67 10.40 5.40
N PHE A 143 14.01 10.35 5.45
CA PHE A 143 14.76 9.26 6.10
C PHE A 143 14.32 9.04 7.55
N GLU A 144 14.36 10.10 8.36
CA GLU A 144 14.08 10.01 9.80
C GLU A 144 12.61 9.64 10.05
N ARG A 145 11.68 10.11 9.20
CA ARG A 145 10.27 9.70 9.27
C ARG A 145 10.11 8.19 9.07
N THR A 146 10.77 7.61 8.07
CA THR A 146 10.62 6.17 7.78
C THR A 146 11.30 5.32 8.84
N ALA A 147 12.44 5.79 9.37
CA ALA A 147 13.06 5.17 10.53
C ALA A 147 12.13 5.21 11.75
N GLU A 148 11.51 6.36 12.03
CA GLU A 148 10.55 6.52 13.12
C GLU A 148 9.32 5.62 12.95
N PHE A 149 8.78 5.51 11.74
CA PHE A 149 7.64 4.61 11.45
C PHE A 149 7.95 3.18 11.86
N VAL A 150 9.10 2.64 11.43
CA VAL A 150 9.55 1.27 11.72
C VAL A 150 9.94 1.07 13.19
N GLU A 151 10.44 2.11 13.87
CA GLU A 151 10.82 2.02 15.28
C GLU A 151 9.59 2.00 16.20
N ARG A 152 8.52 2.70 15.82
CA ARG A 152 7.38 2.97 16.69
C ARG A 152 6.15 2.11 16.42
N TYR A 153 5.96 1.61 15.19
CA TYR A 153 4.72 0.97 14.74
C TYR A 153 4.97 -0.28 13.92
#